data_AF-A0A370X1F7-F1
#
_entry.id   AF-A0A370X1F7-F1
#
_cell.length_a   1.000
_cell.length_b   1.000
_cell.length_c   1.000
_cell.angle_alpha   90.00
_cell.angle_beta   90.00
_cell.angle_gamma   90.00
#
_symmetry.space_group_name_H-M   'P 1'
#
loop_
_entity.id
_entity.type
_entity.pdbx_description
1 polymer ?
#
loop_
_entity_poly.entity_id
_entity_poly.type
_entity_poly.pdbx_seq_one_letter_code
_entity_poly.pdbx_strand_id
1 'polypeptide(L)'
;MIANATQQQAGQAPPVQAAVKPSVSVPPASASPPTPSVVSHASQGPLPIEITKSPTDYTGIAISIGASMLVAVVTSYIGFRIAKLQLERQRKDAQEQQRANTKAQLRLDAYKDIQSALAKYAAIKSPAAKLATIRADLNRVVVATRDGKQPTLRSRAAQFTDNLDAFQNALRELKLCIERYEAILPGFDIFKKALACGLHELLRLRGAVEQVLADWLPVDSRYQGVTTPANVKLVTADAQTAFDRAAWPLETAIQQVEGWVFDLGVEAQNFTLKDYADQPVPRRKPDEPFFTVTVDLEDRESLQKKFAETEYGKAVTASLIIQLRKRMSKKESSKSDAV
;
A
#
# COMPACT_ATOMS: atom_id res chain seq x y z
N MET A 1 -0.01 -9.89 57.21
CA MET A 1 -1.24 -10.64 56.93
C MET A 1 -1.83 -10.15 55.63
N ILE A 2 -2.29 -11.10 54.81
CA ILE A 2 -2.90 -11.01 53.47
C ILE A 2 -1.94 -11.54 52.38
N ALA A 3 -2.18 -12.82 52.11
CA ALA A 3 -1.65 -13.62 51.03
C ALA A 3 -2.32 -13.25 49.71
N ASN A 4 -1.59 -13.36 48.60
CA ASN A 4 -2.12 -13.81 47.31
C ASN A 4 -0.92 -14.12 46.39
N ALA A 5 -0.49 -15.38 46.41
CA ALA A 5 0.34 -15.96 45.39
C ALA A 5 -0.57 -16.77 44.46
N THR A 6 -0.79 -16.29 43.24
CA THR A 6 -1.46 -17.05 42.18
C THR A 6 -0.48 -17.26 41.04
N GLN A 7 -0.21 -18.53 40.77
CA GLN A 7 0.65 -19.07 39.73
C GLN A 7 0.18 -18.66 38.34
N GLN A 8 1.09 -18.17 37.49
CA GLN A 8 0.90 -18.16 36.04
C GLN A 8 1.40 -19.50 35.48
N GLN A 9 0.45 -20.33 35.03
CA GLN A 9 0.70 -21.47 34.18
C GLN A 9 1.13 -20.98 32.79
N ALA A 10 2.27 -21.46 32.32
CA ALA A 10 2.73 -21.34 30.95
C ALA A 10 1.84 -22.22 30.05
N GLY A 11 0.95 -21.59 29.29
CA GLY A 11 0.21 -22.23 28.22
C GLY A 11 1.11 -22.48 27.02
N GLN A 12 1.46 -23.74 26.77
CA GLN A 12 2.06 -24.21 25.53
C GLN A 12 1.10 -23.95 24.36
N ALA A 13 1.60 -23.27 23.32
CA ALA A 13 0.90 -23.16 22.05
C ALA A 13 0.91 -24.52 21.31
N PRO A 14 -0.23 -24.98 20.76
CA PRO A 14 -0.27 -26.20 19.97
C PRO A 14 0.41 -26.01 18.60
N PRO A 15 0.99 -27.08 18.01
CA PRO A 15 1.60 -27.03 16.69
C PRO A 15 0.53 -26.83 15.61
N VAL A 16 0.75 -25.82 14.77
CA VAL A 16 -0.04 -25.57 13.55
C VAL A 16 0.23 -26.71 12.57
N GLN A 17 -0.75 -27.59 12.41
CA GLN A 17 -0.76 -28.61 11.37
C GLN A 17 -0.92 -27.92 10.01
N ALA A 18 0.04 -28.17 9.11
CA ALA A 18 -0.01 -27.70 7.74
C ALA A 18 -1.19 -28.36 7.00
N ALA A 19 -2.16 -27.54 6.60
CA ALA A 19 -3.26 -27.96 5.75
C ALA A 19 -2.71 -28.36 4.37
N VAL A 20 -2.86 -29.64 4.07
CA VAL A 20 -2.60 -30.28 2.79
C VAL A 20 -3.54 -29.65 1.73
N LYS A 21 -2.96 -29.10 0.66
CA LYS A 21 -3.70 -28.64 -0.52
C LYS A 21 -4.37 -29.85 -1.20
N PRO A 22 -5.67 -29.80 -1.52
CA PRO A 22 -6.24 -30.77 -2.45
C PRO A 22 -5.71 -30.50 -3.86
N SER A 23 -5.10 -31.55 -4.43
CA SER A 23 -4.66 -31.63 -5.82
C SER A 23 -5.89 -31.60 -6.72
N VAL A 24 -6.05 -30.53 -7.50
CA VAL A 24 -7.09 -30.43 -8.52
C VAL A 24 -6.63 -31.27 -9.71
N SER A 25 -7.23 -32.45 -9.86
CA SER A 25 -7.07 -33.33 -11.00
C SER A 25 -7.70 -32.70 -12.24
N VAL A 26 -6.89 -32.52 -13.27
CA VAL A 26 -7.31 -32.18 -14.63
C VAL A 26 -8.04 -33.40 -15.22
N PRO A 27 -9.28 -33.28 -15.72
CA PRO A 27 -9.91 -34.37 -16.45
C PRO A 27 -9.24 -34.53 -17.84
N PRO A 28 -8.98 -35.76 -18.29
CA PRO A 28 -8.38 -36.02 -19.60
C PRO A 28 -9.38 -35.76 -20.73
N ALA A 29 -8.82 -35.41 -21.89
CA ALA A 29 -9.50 -35.31 -23.16
C ALA A 29 -10.22 -36.63 -23.50
N SER A 30 -11.55 -36.55 -23.56
CA SER A 30 -12.44 -37.59 -24.10
C SER A 30 -12.96 -37.04 -25.43
N ALA A 31 -12.49 -37.53 -26.57
CA ALA A 31 -12.87 -38.78 -27.24
C ALA A 31 -13.62 -38.40 -28.52
N SER A 32 -12.99 -38.71 -29.65
CA SER A 32 -13.49 -38.53 -31.00
C SER A 32 -14.86 -39.20 -31.19
N PRO A 33 -15.79 -38.60 -31.95
CA PRO A 33 -17.04 -39.26 -32.29
C PRO A 33 -16.78 -40.47 -33.22
N PRO A 34 -17.48 -41.60 -33.03
CA PRO A 34 -17.33 -42.79 -33.84
C PRO A 34 -17.92 -42.63 -35.24
N THR A 35 -17.16 -43.12 -36.22
CA THR A 35 -17.54 -43.34 -37.61
C THR A 35 -18.71 -44.34 -37.69
N PRO A 36 -19.80 -44.05 -38.43
CA PRO A 36 -20.82 -45.07 -38.67
C PRO A 36 -20.31 -46.09 -39.70
N SER A 37 -20.20 -47.34 -39.24
CA SER A 37 -19.92 -48.52 -40.05
C SER A 37 -21.07 -48.84 -40.99
N VAL A 38 -20.71 -49.07 -42.25
CA VAL A 38 -21.55 -49.62 -43.32
C VAL A 38 -21.95 -51.05 -42.95
N VAL A 39 -23.25 -51.33 -42.90
CA VAL A 39 -23.80 -52.70 -42.89
C VAL A 39 -24.58 -52.89 -44.17
N SER A 40 -23.98 -53.66 -45.08
CA SER A 40 -24.58 -54.19 -46.30
C SER A 40 -25.29 -55.50 -45.98
N HIS A 41 -26.63 -55.51 -46.09
CA HIS A 41 -27.40 -56.76 -46.17
C HIS A 41 -27.82 -56.99 -47.62
N ALA A 42 -27.25 -58.04 -48.22
CA ALA A 42 -27.76 -58.67 -49.42
C ALA A 42 -28.93 -59.59 -49.04
N SER A 43 -30.06 -59.47 -49.74
CA SER A 43 -31.13 -60.48 -49.73
C SER A 43 -31.64 -60.65 -51.16
N GLN A 44 -31.53 -61.89 -51.65
CA GLN A 44 -32.00 -62.38 -52.93
C GLN A 44 -33.45 -62.84 -52.81
N GLY A 45 -34.30 -62.46 -53.77
CA GLY A 45 -35.66 -62.97 -53.93
C GLY A 45 -36.29 -62.48 -55.25
N PRO A 46 -36.90 -63.35 -56.09
CA PRO A 46 -37.22 -63.02 -57.48
C PRO A 46 -38.67 -62.56 -57.70
N LEU A 47 -38.83 -61.53 -58.56
CA LEU A 47 -39.98 -61.18 -59.44
C LEU A 47 -41.35 -60.92 -58.78
N PRO A 48 -42.23 -60.01 -59.29
CA PRO A 48 -42.46 -59.71 -60.70
C PRO A 48 -42.38 -58.22 -61.08
N ILE A 49 -42.16 -58.01 -62.38
CA ILE A 49 -42.22 -56.73 -63.06
C ILE A 49 -43.70 -56.34 -63.18
N GLU A 50 -44.13 -55.32 -62.44
CA GLU A 50 -45.36 -54.58 -62.74
C GLU A 50 -44.97 -53.16 -63.16
N ILE A 51 -44.93 -52.95 -64.48
CA ILE A 51 -44.76 -51.65 -65.11
C ILE A 51 -46.10 -50.93 -64.98
N THR A 52 -46.29 -50.16 -63.92
CA THR A 52 -47.21 -49.03 -63.92
C THR A 52 -46.68 -47.94 -62.98
N LYS A 53 -45.95 -46.98 -63.54
CA LYS A 53 -46.01 -45.56 -63.13
C LYS A 53 -45.32 -44.70 -64.18
N SER A 54 -45.98 -43.60 -64.48
CA SER A 54 -45.74 -42.69 -65.59
C SER A 54 -44.36 -42.02 -65.53
N PRO A 55 -43.81 -41.58 -66.68
CA PRO A 55 -42.59 -40.79 -66.74
C PRO A 55 -42.82 -39.33 -66.32
N THR A 56 -43.31 -39.11 -65.09
CA THR A 56 -43.57 -37.78 -64.52
C THR A 56 -43.05 -37.57 -63.09
N ASP A 57 -42.54 -38.60 -62.40
CA ASP A 57 -42.16 -38.48 -60.97
C ASP A 57 -40.68 -38.16 -60.70
N TYR A 58 -39.83 -38.04 -61.74
CA TYR A 58 -38.43 -37.63 -61.58
C TYR A 58 -38.27 -36.16 -61.13
N THR A 59 -39.27 -35.33 -61.41
CA THR A 59 -39.32 -33.95 -60.93
C THR A 59 -39.55 -33.89 -59.42
N GLY A 60 -40.40 -34.77 -58.86
CA GLY A 60 -40.69 -34.79 -57.42
C GLY A 60 -39.48 -35.14 -56.54
N ILE A 61 -38.68 -36.14 -56.95
CA ILE A 61 -37.46 -36.54 -56.23
C ILE A 61 -36.38 -35.45 -56.35
N ALA A 62 -36.17 -34.90 -57.55
CA ALA A 62 -35.19 -33.84 -57.78
C ALA A 62 -35.53 -32.54 -57.01
N ILE A 63 -36.82 -32.17 -56.93
CA ILE A 63 -37.30 -31.04 -56.13
C ILE A 63 -37.07 -31.30 -54.64
N SER A 64 -37.28 -32.53 -54.15
CA SER A 64 -37.06 -32.88 -52.74
C SER A 64 -35.57 -32.84 -52.33
N ILE A 65 -34.67 -33.30 -53.21
CA ILE A 65 -33.22 -33.26 -52.98
C ILE A 65 -32.71 -31.81 -53.04
N GLY A 66 -33.21 -31.01 -53.99
CA GLY A 66 -32.90 -29.58 -54.06
C GLY A 66 -33.37 -28.80 -52.83
N ALA A 67 -34.59 -29.09 -52.33
CA ALA A 67 -35.13 -28.46 -51.12
C ALA A 67 -34.34 -28.81 -49.86
N SER A 68 -33.95 -30.07 -49.69
CA SER A 68 -33.14 -30.52 -48.55
C SER A 68 -31.72 -29.92 -48.53
N MET A 69 -31.07 -29.77 -49.68
CA MET A 69 -29.78 -29.07 -49.78
C MET A 69 -29.89 -27.58 -49.43
N LEU A 70 -30.95 -26.91 -49.89
CA LEU A 70 -31.20 -25.50 -49.55
C LEU A 70 -31.39 -25.31 -48.04
N VAL A 71 -32.19 -26.18 -47.41
CA VAL A 71 -32.40 -26.18 -45.95
C VAL A 71 -31.08 -26.40 -45.21
N ALA A 72 -30.23 -27.33 -45.67
CA ALA A 72 -28.92 -27.59 -45.08
C ALA A 72 -27.97 -26.38 -45.17
N VAL A 73 -27.95 -25.67 -46.30
CA VAL A 73 -27.11 -24.47 -46.48
C VAL A 73 -27.59 -23.33 -45.58
N VAL A 74 -28.90 -23.08 -45.52
CA VAL A 74 -29.48 -22.02 -44.67
C VAL A 74 -29.26 -22.32 -43.18
N THR A 75 -29.50 -23.55 -42.74
CA THR A 75 -29.23 -23.95 -41.34
C THR A 75 -27.75 -23.88 -40.99
N SER A 76 -26.86 -24.30 -41.89
CA SER A 76 -25.41 -24.16 -41.70
C SER A 76 -24.96 -22.70 -41.60
N TYR A 77 -25.53 -21.82 -42.43
CA TYR A 77 -25.26 -20.37 -42.36
C TYR A 77 -25.73 -19.74 -41.06
N ILE A 78 -26.94 -20.07 -40.59
CA ILE A 78 -27.47 -19.61 -39.31
C ILE A 78 -26.60 -20.13 -38.15
N GLY A 79 -26.23 -21.42 -38.17
CA GLY A 79 -25.33 -22.01 -37.18
C GLY A 79 -23.99 -21.29 -37.10
N PHE A 80 -23.38 -20.99 -38.26
CA PHE A 80 -22.13 -20.22 -38.35
C PHE A 80 -22.28 -18.80 -37.78
N ARG A 81 -23.39 -18.11 -38.07
CA ARG A 81 -23.66 -16.77 -37.51
C ARG A 81 -23.78 -16.77 -36.00
N ILE A 82 -24.48 -17.76 -35.43
CA ILE A 82 -24.64 -17.91 -33.98
C ILE A 82 -23.28 -18.23 -33.33
N ALA A 83 -22.51 -19.16 -33.92
CA ALA A 83 -21.17 -19.49 -33.44
C ALA A 83 -20.24 -18.27 -33.44
N LYS A 84 -20.26 -17.46 -34.50
CA LYS A 84 -19.49 -16.22 -34.58
C LYS A 84 -19.87 -15.23 -33.49
N LEU A 85 -21.16 -15.01 -33.24
CA LEU A 85 -21.63 -14.12 -32.17
C LEU A 85 -21.24 -14.62 -30.78
N GLN A 86 -21.29 -15.93 -30.54
CA GLN A 86 -20.82 -16.51 -29.28
C GLN A 86 -19.31 -16.32 -29.08
N LEU A 87 -18.50 -16.52 -30.13
CA LEU A 87 -17.06 -16.28 -30.11
C LEU A 87 -16.72 -14.80 -29.82
N GLU A 88 -17.47 -13.87 -30.41
CA GLU A 88 -17.30 -12.44 -30.15
C GLU A 88 -17.65 -12.07 -28.71
N ARG A 89 -18.72 -12.64 -28.14
CA ARG A 89 -19.09 -12.45 -26.73
C ARG A 89 -18.02 -13.04 -25.79
N GLN A 90 -17.64 -14.30 -25.99
CA GLN A 90 -16.58 -14.94 -25.19
C GLN A 90 -15.26 -14.19 -25.24
N ARG A 91 -14.90 -13.63 -26.41
CA ARG A 91 -13.69 -12.80 -26.53
C ARG A 91 -13.78 -11.51 -25.71
N LYS A 92 -14.95 -10.85 -25.68
CA LYS A 92 -15.16 -9.65 -24.86
C LYS A 92 -15.08 -9.99 -23.37
N ASP A 93 -15.77 -11.05 -22.94
CA ASP A 93 -15.77 -11.49 -21.55
C ASP A 93 -14.35 -11.88 -21.10
N ALA A 94 -13.60 -12.60 -21.93
CA ALA A 94 -12.21 -12.96 -21.66
C ALA A 94 -11.29 -11.72 -21.58
N GLN A 95 -11.50 -10.71 -22.43
CA GLN A 95 -10.74 -9.45 -22.37
C GLN A 95 -11.05 -8.65 -21.11
N GLU A 96 -12.32 -8.60 -20.70
CA GLU A 96 -12.73 -7.94 -19.45
C GLU A 96 -12.15 -8.65 -18.23
N GLN A 97 -12.21 -9.98 -18.20
CA GLN A 97 -11.61 -10.78 -17.14
C GLN A 97 -10.08 -10.62 -17.10
N GLN A 98 -9.42 -10.59 -18.25
CA GLN A 98 -7.98 -10.33 -18.33
C GLN A 98 -7.63 -8.94 -17.76
N ARG A 99 -8.40 -7.90 -18.11
CA ARG A 99 -8.20 -6.54 -17.56
C ARG A 99 -8.42 -6.51 -16.04
N ALA A 100 -9.46 -7.18 -15.55
CA ALA A 100 -9.74 -7.29 -14.12
C ALA A 100 -8.58 -7.99 -13.38
N ASN A 101 -8.09 -9.10 -13.92
CA ASN A 101 -6.95 -9.84 -13.37
C ASN A 101 -5.66 -9.01 -13.38
N THR A 102 -5.35 -8.28 -14.46
CA THR A 102 -4.19 -7.39 -14.50
C THR A 102 -4.31 -6.27 -13.47
N LYS A 103 -5.50 -5.68 -13.30
CA LYS A 103 -5.73 -4.65 -12.28
C LYS A 103 -5.58 -5.19 -10.86
N ALA A 104 -6.10 -6.39 -10.59
CA ALA A 104 -5.94 -7.06 -9.31
C ALA A 104 -4.47 -7.37 -9.02
N GLN A 105 -3.72 -7.86 -10.02
CA GLN A 105 -2.30 -8.11 -9.89
C GLN A 105 -1.51 -6.84 -9.56
N LEU A 106 -1.77 -5.73 -10.28
CA LEU A 106 -1.12 -4.44 -10.02
C LEU A 106 -1.43 -3.91 -8.61
N ARG A 107 -2.66 -4.09 -8.11
CA ARG A 107 -3.03 -3.73 -6.74
C ARG A 107 -2.29 -4.58 -5.70
N LEU A 108 -2.18 -5.89 -5.96
CA LEU A 108 -1.45 -6.80 -5.08
C LEU A 108 0.04 -6.47 -5.04
N ASP A 109 0.63 -6.15 -6.18
CA ASP A 109 2.04 -5.74 -6.26
C ASP A 109 2.26 -4.42 -5.52
N ALA A 110 1.35 -3.44 -5.69
CA ALA A 110 1.38 -2.19 -4.92
C ALA A 110 1.29 -2.43 -3.40
N TYR A 111 0.39 -3.33 -2.96
CA TYR A 111 0.26 -3.70 -1.55
C TYR A 111 1.55 -4.31 -1.01
N LYS A 112 2.17 -5.26 -1.72
CA LYS A 112 3.42 -5.90 -1.30
C LYS A 112 4.56 -4.91 -1.17
N ASP A 113 4.68 -3.99 -2.14
CA ASP A 113 5.71 -2.95 -2.12
C ASP A 113 5.51 -1.98 -0.94
N ILE A 114 4.28 -1.56 -0.69
CA ILE A 114 3.94 -0.71 0.47
C ILE A 114 4.23 -1.45 1.78
N GLN A 115 3.81 -2.71 1.91
CA GLN A 115 4.10 -3.52 3.11
C GLN A 115 5.60 -3.71 3.33
N SER A 116 6.36 -3.93 2.27
CA SER A 116 7.83 -4.00 2.32
C SER A 116 8.44 -2.67 2.79
N ALA A 117 7.95 -1.54 2.28
CA ALA A 117 8.39 -0.21 2.73
C ALA A 117 8.01 0.07 4.19
N LEU A 118 6.80 -0.31 4.61
CA LEU A 118 6.34 -0.21 6.00
C LEU A 118 7.17 -1.08 6.94
N ALA A 119 7.52 -2.30 6.54
CA ALA A 119 8.37 -3.19 7.32
C ALA A 119 9.79 -2.63 7.49
N LYS A 120 10.36 -2.03 6.43
CA LYS A 120 11.64 -1.33 6.50
C LYS A 120 11.58 -0.13 7.45
N TYR A 121 10.50 0.65 7.39
CA TYR A 121 10.27 1.75 8.31
C TYR A 121 10.16 1.26 9.76
N ALA A 122 9.36 0.22 10.02
CA ALA A 122 9.17 -0.34 11.36
C ALA A 122 10.45 -0.96 11.96
N ALA A 123 11.39 -1.40 11.12
CA ALA A 123 12.70 -1.88 11.56
C ALA A 123 13.59 -0.76 12.12
N ILE A 124 13.30 0.51 11.82
CA ILE A 124 14.04 1.65 12.34
C ILE A 124 13.56 1.95 13.75
N LYS A 125 14.52 2.07 14.67
CA LYS A 125 14.21 2.44 16.06
C LYS A 125 13.61 3.84 16.09
N SER A 126 12.44 3.98 16.70
CA SER A 126 11.77 5.28 16.88
C SER A 126 12.67 6.29 17.60
N PRO A 127 12.85 7.51 17.05
CA PRO A 127 13.59 8.57 17.74
C PRO A 127 12.92 9.00 19.05
N ALA A 128 11.61 8.81 19.21
CA ALA A 128 10.91 9.08 20.48
C ALA A 128 11.43 8.19 21.61
N ALA A 129 11.69 6.90 21.34
CA ALA A 129 12.30 6.00 22.32
C ALA A 129 13.72 6.44 22.71
N LYS A 130 14.48 7.01 21.77
CA LYS A 130 15.81 7.57 22.05
C LYS A 130 15.71 8.84 22.90
N LEU A 131 14.75 9.73 22.65
CA LEU A 131 14.48 10.89 23.50
C LEU A 131 14.12 10.47 24.93
N ALA A 132 13.26 9.47 25.09
CA ALA A 132 12.92 8.92 26.41
C ALA A 132 14.15 8.34 27.14
N THR A 133 15.04 7.67 26.42
CA THR A 133 16.31 7.17 26.98
C THR A 133 17.22 8.31 27.43
N ILE A 134 17.34 9.38 26.63
CA ILE A 134 18.13 10.58 26.98
C ILE A 134 17.53 11.26 28.21
N ARG A 135 16.20 11.41 28.27
CA ARG A 135 15.48 11.96 29.42
C ARG A 135 15.80 11.19 30.71
N ALA A 136 15.73 9.87 30.65
CA ALA A 136 16.04 9.00 31.79
C ALA A 136 17.52 9.09 32.22
N ASP A 137 18.44 9.14 31.25
CA ASP A 137 19.86 9.33 31.51
C ASP A 137 20.13 10.69 32.19
N LEU A 138 19.57 11.78 31.68
CA LEU A 138 19.70 13.12 32.26
C LEU A 138 19.18 13.16 33.70
N ASN A 139 17.97 12.65 33.94
CA ASN A 139 17.38 12.59 35.27
C ASN A 139 18.28 11.80 36.26
N ARG A 140 18.81 10.65 35.83
CA ARG A 140 19.75 9.87 36.64
C ARG A 140 20.99 10.69 37.03
N VAL A 141 21.56 11.45 36.09
CA VAL A 141 22.74 12.28 36.39
C VAL A 141 22.38 13.44 37.31
N VAL A 142 21.22 14.08 37.14
CA VAL A 142 20.74 15.15 38.02
C VAL A 142 20.60 14.66 39.46
N VAL A 143 19.96 13.51 39.66
CA VAL A 143 19.79 12.90 41.00
C VAL A 143 21.15 12.58 41.62
N ALA A 144 22.03 11.90 40.89
CA ALA A 144 23.35 11.55 41.40
C ALA A 144 24.21 12.78 41.72
N THR A 145 24.08 13.86 40.94
CA THR A 145 24.79 15.12 41.17
C THR A 145 24.37 15.78 42.47
N ARG A 146 23.08 15.68 42.84
CA ARG A 146 22.59 16.13 44.16
C ARG A 146 23.22 15.34 45.31
N ASP A 147 23.53 14.06 45.08
CA ASP A 147 24.20 13.18 46.04
C ASP A 147 25.74 13.33 46.01
N GLY A 148 26.28 14.34 45.33
CA GLY A 148 27.72 14.59 45.21
C GLY A 148 28.46 13.64 44.25
N LYS A 149 27.74 12.86 43.43
CA LYS A 149 28.30 11.96 42.42
C LYS A 149 28.16 12.55 41.02
N GLN A 150 29.17 12.40 40.15
CA GLN A 150 29.06 12.77 38.74
C GLN A 150 29.13 11.54 37.83
N PRO A 151 28.02 10.80 37.64
CA PRO A 151 28.00 9.69 36.70
C PRO A 151 28.11 10.21 35.26
N THR A 152 28.85 9.48 34.43
CA THR A 152 29.01 9.81 33.01
C THR A 152 27.70 9.56 32.25
N LEU A 153 27.30 10.51 31.39
CA LEU A 153 26.22 10.32 30.44
C LEU A 153 26.61 9.27 29.40
N ARG A 154 25.74 8.27 29.19
CA ARG A 154 25.95 7.22 28.17
C ARG A 154 25.43 7.64 26.80
N SER A 155 24.36 8.42 26.78
CA SER A 155 23.79 8.96 25.55
C SER A 155 24.75 9.94 24.85
N ARG A 156 24.65 9.98 23.51
CA ARG A 156 25.45 10.86 22.62
C ARG A 156 24.52 11.60 21.68
N ALA A 157 24.82 12.87 21.41
CA ALA A 157 24.05 13.68 20.48
C ALA A 157 24.06 13.09 19.06
N ALA A 158 25.24 12.69 18.56
CA ALA A 158 25.40 12.08 17.24
C ALA A 158 24.49 10.86 17.01
N GLN A 159 24.36 9.97 18.01
CA GLN A 159 23.49 8.79 17.92
C GLN A 159 22.00 9.16 17.77
N PHE A 160 21.57 10.26 18.38
CA PHE A 160 20.20 10.74 18.21
C PHE A 160 20.00 11.32 16.80
N THR A 161 20.94 12.16 16.36
CA THR A 161 20.93 12.74 15.02
C THR A 161 20.90 11.67 13.93
N ASP A 162 21.78 10.65 14.00
CA ASP A 162 21.82 9.55 13.04
C ASP A 162 20.50 8.77 13.00
N ASN A 163 19.89 8.56 14.18
CA ASN A 163 18.62 7.86 14.30
C ASN A 163 17.46 8.67 13.70
N LEU A 164 17.42 9.99 13.95
CA LEU A 164 16.42 10.88 13.37
C LEU A 164 16.58 10.99 11.85
N ASP A 165 17.81 11.02 11.34
CA ASP A 165 18.09 11.05 9.90
C ASP A 165 17.65 9.75 9.22
N ALA A 166 17.95 8.59 9.81
CA ALA A 166 17.44 7.31 9.33
C ALA A 166 15.91 7.27 9.28
N PHE A 167 15.25 7.74 10.34
CA PHE A 167 13.79 7.83 10.40
C PHE A 167 13.20 8.74 9.31
N GLN A 168 13.77 9.93 9.11
CA GLN A 168 13.34 10.85 8.05
C GLN A 168 13.60 10.30 6.64
N ASN A 169 14.73 9.60 6.44
CA ASN A 169 15.03 8.96 5.15
C ASN A 169 13.98 7.90 4.81
N ALA A 170 13.59 7.05 5.78
CA ALA A 170 12.56 6.04 5.56
C ALA A 170 11.17 6.63 5.31
N LEU A 171 10.82 7.74 5.96
CA LEU A 171 9.58 8.46 5.63
C LEU A 171 9.59 9.01 4.19
N ARG A 172 10.74 9.49 3.71
CA ARG A 172 10.90 9.93 2.31
C ARG A 172 10.75 8.75 1.35
N GLU A 173 11.36 7.61 1.65
CA GLU A 173 11.21 6.38 0.86
C GLU A 173 9.76 5.89 0.82
N LEU A 174 9.06 5.91 1.95
CA LEU A 174 7.65 5.54 2.04
C LEU A 174 6.77 6.48 1.19
N LYS A 175 7.01 7.79 1.27
CA LYS A 175 6.34 8.77 0.42
C LYS A 175 6.58 8.49 -1.07
N LEU A 176 7.83 8.22 -1.47
CA LEU A 176 8.18 7.89 -2.86
C LEU A 176 7.53 6.58 -3.33
N CYS A 177 7.39 5.60 -2.44
CA CYS A 177 6.69 4.35 -2.71
C CYS A 177 5.21 4.63 -3.03
N ILE A 178 4.53 5.47 -2.25
CA ILE A 178 3.13 5.86 -2.52
C ILE A 178 3.02 6.61 -3.85
N GLU A 179 3.96 7.52 -4.14
CA GLU A 179 3.98 8.28 -5.40
C GLU A 179 4.05 7.39 -6.64
N ARG A 180 4.80 6.28 -6.57
CA ARG A 180 4.90 5.31 -7.67
C ARG A 180 3.55 4.69 -8.05
N TYR A 181 2.64 4.52 -7.08
CA TYR A 181 1.37 3.82 -7.25
C TYR A 181 0.15 4.75 -7.30
N GLU A 182 0.36 6.07 -7.43
CA GLU A 182 -0.73 7.07 -7.39
C GLU A 182 -1.86 6.80 -8.39
N ALA A 183 -1.53 6.32 -9.60
CA ALA A 183 -2.53 6.00 -10.62
C ALA A 183 -3.41 4.78 -10.24
N ILE A 184 -2.91 3.88 -9.38
CA ILE A 184 -3.58 2.63 -8.99
C ILE A 184 -4.27 2.77 -7.62
N LEU A 185 -3.80 3.71 -6.79
CA LEU A 185 -4.24 3.98 -5.42
C LEU A 185 -4.91 5.36 -5.31
N PRO A 186 -6.12 5.54 -5.87
CA PRO A 186 -6.85 6.80 -5.74
C PRO A 186 -7.10 7.12 -4.26
N GLY A 187 -6.87 8.39 -3.89
CA GLY A 187 -7.06 8.87 -2.52
C GLY A 187 -5.82 8.82 -1.63
N PHE A 188 -4.80 8.05 -1.99
CA PHE A 188 -3.57 7.97 -1.20
C PHE A 188 -2.68 9.22 -1.28
N ASP A 189 -3.03 10.21 -2.10
CA ASP A 189 -2.37 11.52 -2.10
C ASP A 189 -2.49 12.25 -0.76
N ILE A 190 -3.52 11.95 0.03
CA ILE A 190 -3.66 12.50 1.38
C ILE A 190 -2.52 12.02 2.30
N PHE A 191 -2.07 10.77 2.15
CA PHE A 191 -0.91 10.24 2.88
C PHE A 191 0.39 10.87 2.42
N LYS A 192 0.55 11.15 1.12
CA LYS A 192 1.70 11.90 0.62
C LYS A 192 1.79 13.28 1.29
N LYS A 193 0.65 13.97 1.42
CA LYS A 193 0.55 15.26 2.11
C LYS A 193 0.86 15.10 3.60
N ALA A 194 0.29 14.11 4.27
CA ALA A 194 0.55 13.83 5.69
C ALA A 194 2.03 13.60 5.96
N LEU A 195 2.69 12.72 5.20
CA LEU A 195 4.12 12.44 5.33
C LEU A 195 4.97 13.67 5.02
N ALA A 196 4.60 14.48 4.03
CA ALA A 196 5.30 15.73 3.73
C ALA A 196 5.17 16.77 4.85
N CYS A 197 3.96 16.92 5.43
CA CYS A 197 3.73 17.77 6.59
C CYS A 197 4.57 17.31 7.79
N GLY A 198 4.54 16.01 8.07
CA GLY A 198 5.32 15.39 9.13
C GLY A 198 6.82 15.63 8.97
N LEU A 199 7.37 15.33 7.78
CA LEU A 199 8.78 15.58 7.48
C LEU A 199 9.18 17.04 7.67
N HIS A 200 8.36 17.98 7.19
CA HIS A 200 8.62 19.41 7.35
C HIS A 200 8.64 19.81 8.84
N GLU A 201 7.68 19.32 9.62
CA GLU A 201 7.59 19.62 11.04
C GLU A 201 8.78 19.03 11.83
N LEU A 202 9.19 17.80 11.52
CA LEU A 202 10.38 17.18 12.12
C LEU A 202 11.65 17.98 11.82
N LEU A 203 11.83 18.43 10.57
CA LEU A 203 12.97 19.27 10.18
C LEU A 203 12.97 20.61 10.92
N ARG A 204 11.81 21.23 11.07
CA ARG A 204 11.64 22.51 11.78
C ARG A 204 12.00 22.38 13.27
N LEU A 205 11.56 21.30 13.92
CA LEU A 205 11.73 21.09 15.37
C LEU A 205 13.11 20.53 15.74
N ARG A 206 13.78 19.86 14.80
CA ARG A 206 15.10 19.23 15.00
C ARG A 206 16.14 20.17 15.60
N GLY A 207 16.27 21.39 15.06
CA GLY A 207 17.34 22.31 15.44
C GLY A 207 17.34 22.68 16.93
N ALA A 208 16.15 22.86 17.52
CA ALA A 208 16.02 23.17 18.95
C ALA A 208 16.50 22.01 19.84
N VAL A 209 16.19 20.78 19.46
CA VAL A 209 16.65 19.59 20.19
C VAL A 209 18.14 19.39 20.01
N GLU A 210 18.66 19.47 18.78
CA GLU A 210 20.09 19.30 18.52
C GLU A 210 20.95 20.32 19.27
N GLN A 211 20.50 21.57 19.35
CA GLN A 211 21.19 22.60 20.14
C GLN A 211 21.27 22.20 21.61
N VAL A 212 20.16 21.80 22.24
CA VAL A 212 20.15 21.39 23.64
C VAL A 212 20.98 20.13 23.86
N LEU A 213 20.95 19.17 22.93
CA LEU A 213 21.79 17.97 23.01
C LEU A 213 23.27 18.31 22.89
N ALA A 214 23.66 19.22 22.01
CA ALA A 214 25.04 19.67 21.87
C ALA A 214 25.54 20.41 23.11
N ASP A 215 24.64 21.11 23.82
CA ASP A 215 24.99 21.83 25.04
C ASP A 215 25.24 20.91 26.23
N TRP A 216 24.54 19.78 26.34
CA TRP A 216 24.53 18.97 27.56
C TRP A 216 25.06 17.54 27.40
N LEU A 217 25.01 16.96 26.20
CA LEU A 217 25.54 15.62 25.98
C LEU A 217 27.04 15.66 25.66
N PRO A 218 27.81 14.64 26.09
CA PRO A 218 29.21 14.53 25.73
C PRO A 218 29.39 14.41 24.21
N VAL A 219 30.41 15.09 23.70
CA VAL A 219 30.88 14.95 22.32
C VAL A 219 32.04 13.98 22.32
N ASP A 220 31.98 12.98 21.45
CA ASP A 220 33.08 12.02 21.29
C ASP A 220 34.27 12.75 20.64
N SER A 221 35.37 12.88 21.38
CA SER A 221 36.65 13.37 20.86
C SER A 221 37.58 12.18 20.61
N ARG A 222 38.32 12.22 19.50
CA ARG A 222 39.36 11.22 19.22
C ARG A 222 40.72 11.80 19.56
N TYR A 223 41.36 11.25 20.58
CA TYR A 223 42.75 11.55 20.90
C TYR A 223 43.56 10.25 20.83
N GLN A 224 44.57 10.21 19.95
CA GLN A 224 45.45 9.05 19.76
C GLN A 224 44.71 7.71 19.51
N GLY A 225 43.61 7.74 18.76
CA GLY A 225 42.82 6.54 18.44
C GLY A 225 41.86 6.07 19.54
N VAL A 226 41.89 6.69 20.72
CA VAL A 226 40.93 6.42 21.80
C VAL A 226 39.79 7.45 21.71
N THR A 227 38.55 6.97 21.77
CA THR A 227 37.37 7.84 21.82
C THR A 227 37.06 8.18 23.27
N THR A 228 37.29 9.43 23.67
CA THR A 228 36.99 9.93 25.01
C THR A 228 35.88 10.98 24.94
N PRO A 229 34.90 10.93 25.87
CA PRO A 229 33.89 11.98 25.96
C PRO A 229 34.56 13.31 26.37
N ALA A 230 34.49 14.30 25.49
CA ALA A 230 34.90 15.67 25.75
C ALA A 230 33.69 16.52 26.18
N ASN A 231 33.97 17.68 26.81
CA ASN A 231 32.97 18.66 27.24
C ASN A 231 31.91 18.09 28.20
N VAL A 232 32.32 17.30 29.19
CA VAL A 232 31.41 16.83 30.25
C VAL A 232 31.05 18.01 31.16
N LYS A 233 29.91 18.64 30.89
CA LYS A 233 29.35 19.70 31.75
C LYS A 233 28.62 19.08 32.94
N LEU A 234 28.56 19.82 34.04
CA LEU A 234 27.71 19.48 35.17
C LEU A 234 26.24 19.55 34.72
N VAL A 235 25.54 18.42 34.75
CA VAL A 235 24.12 18.36 34.39
C VAL A 235 23.28 18.88 35.56
N THR A 236 22.60 20.00 35.36
CA THR A 236 21.71 20.61 36.36
C THR A 236 20.24 20.28 36.10
N ALA A 237 19.36 20.61 37.05
CA ALA A 237 17.91 20.51 36.83
C ALA A 237 17.42 21.40 35.67
N ASP A 238 18.13 22.50 35.40
CA ASP A 238 17.85 23.38 34.26
C ASP A 238 18.13 22.69 32.93
N ALA A 239 19.16 21.84 32.87
CA ALA A 239 19.47 21.03 31.68
C ALA A 239 18.32 20.07 31.33
N GLN A 240 17.76 19.40 32.34
CA GLN A 240 16.59 18.54 32.15
C GLN A 240 15.37 19.33 31.68
N THR A 241 15.10 20.47 32.31
CA THR A 241 13.97 21.35 31.94
C THR A 241 14.11 21.88 30.51
N ALA A 242 15.32 22.29 30.11
CA ALA A 242 15.61 22.73 28.75
C ALA A 242 15.43 21.60 27.72
N PHE A 243 15.92 20.39 28.05
CA PHE A 243 15.72 19.21 27.23
C PHE A 243 14.24 18.86 27.07
N ASP A 244 13.48 18.78 28.15
CA ASP A 244 12.06 18.42 28.09
C ASP A 244 11.25 19.44 27.27
N ARG A 245 11.55 20.74 27.42
CA ARG A 245 10.92 21.80 26.62
C ARG A 245 11.21 21.66 25.12
N ALA A 246 12.45 21.31 24.75
CA ALA A 246 12.82 21.15 23.35
C ALA A 246 12.34 19.81 22.76
N ALA A 247 12.42 18.73 23.54
CA ALA A 247 12.10 17.38 23.10
C ALA A 247 10.59 17.15 22.95
N TRP A 248 9.76 17.74 23.81
CA TRP A 248 8.32 17.50 23.82
C TRP A 248 7.62 17.77 22.48
N PRO A 249 7.81 18.92 21.81
CA PRO A 249 7.22 19.15 20.49
C PRO A 249 7.68 18.14 19.44
N LEU A 250 8.97 17.79 19.44
CA LEU A 250 9.53 16.84 18.48
C LEU A 250 8.98 15.42 18.72
N GLU A 251 8.90 14.99 19.97
CA GLU A 251 8.32 13.70 20.38
C GLU A 251 6.85 13.60 19.94
N THR A 252 6.07 14.68 20.17
CA THR A 252 4.67 14.77 19.72
C THR A 252 4.57 14.66 18.19
N ALA A 253 5.45 15.36 17.45
CA ALA A 253 5.47 15.28 15.99
C ALA A 253 5.85 13.88 15.48
N ILE A 254 6.82 13.20 16.12
CA ILE A 254 7.20 11.81 15.80
C ILE A 254 6.00 10.88 15.99
N GLN A 255 5.34 10.94 17.15
CA GLN A 255 4.17 10.12 17.46
C GLN A 255 3.01 10.34 16.47
N GLN A 256 2.76 11.60 16.08
CA GLN A 256 1.75 11.92 15.08
C GLN A 256 2.07 11.27 13.72
N VAL A 257 3.33 11.33 13.29
CA VAL A 257 3.78 10.73 12.03
C VAL A 257 3.72 9.21 12.08
N GLU A 258 4.15 8.59 13.18
CA GLU A 258 4.01 7.15 13.40
C GLU A 258 2.54 6.71 13.33
N GLY A 259 1.63 7.51 13.91
CA GLY A 259 0.19 7.31 13.79
C GLY A 259 -0.31 7.36 12.34
N TRP A 260 0.19 8.29 11.52
CA TRP A 260 -0.15 8.35 10.10
C TRP A 260 0.44 7.20 9.28
N VAL A 261 1.64 6.73 9.64
CA VAL A 261 2.25 5.55 8.99
C VAL A 261 1.46 4.28 9.33
N PHE A 262 0.98 4.17 10.57
CA PHE A 262 0.06 3.11 10.97
C PHE A 262 -1.24 3.16 10.15
N ASP A 263 -1.86 4.35 10.06
CA ASP A 263 -3.06 4.57 9.25
C ASP A 263 -2.86 4.17 7.79
N LEU A 264 -1.70 4.49 7.22
CA LEU A 264 -1.34 4.09 5.85
C LEU A 264 -1.36 2.57 5.69
N GLY A 265 -0.83 1.83 6.67
CA GLY A 265 -0.84 0.37 6.64
C GLY A 265 -2.27 -0.19 6.66
N VAL A 266 -3.12 0.35 7.54
CA VAL A 266 -4.54 -0.03 7.64
C VAL A 266 -5.29 0.30 6.36
N GLU A 267 -5.14 1.50 5.81
CA GLU A 267 -5.82 1.91 4.58
C GLU A 267 -5.29 1.17 3.35
N ALA A 268 -3.98 0.89 3.27
CA ALA A 268 -3.43 0.07 2.20
C ALA A 268 -4.03 -1.33 2.22
N GLN A 269 -4.20 -1.93 3.40
CA GLN A 269 -4.83 -3.24 3.55
C GLN A 269 -6.32 -3.20 3.18
N ASN A 270 -7.07 -2.27 3.77
CA ASN A 270 -8.50 -2.12 3.50
C ASN A 270 -8.77 -1.80 2.03
N PHE A 271 -7.97 -0.96 1.39
CA PHE A 271 -8.18 -0.59 0.00
C PHE A 271 -7.86 -1.73 -0.99
N THR A 272 -6.76 -2.43 -0.77
CA THR A 272 -6.28 -3.45 -1.72
C THR A 272 -6.89 -4.83 -1.49
N LEU A 273 -7.26 -5.16 -0.25
CA LEU A 273 -7.77 -6.48 0.12
C LEU A 273 -9.27 -6.52 0.45
N LYS A 274 -10.01 -5.41 0.32
CA LYS A 274 -11.46 -5.38 0.63
C LYS A 274 -12.27 -6.48 -0.07
N ASP A 275 -11.90 -6.86 -1.29
CA ASP A 275 -12.64 -7.87 -2.07
C ASP A 275 -12.37 -9.30 -1.57
N TYR A 276 -11.40 -9.47 -0.66
CA TYR A 276 -10.93 -10.76 -0.12
C TYR A 276 -11.12 -10.89 1.40
N ALA A 277 -11.46 -9.82 2.09
CA ALA A 277 -11.62 -9.80 3.54
C ALA A 277 -13.08 -9.56 3.91
N ASP A 278 -13.63 -10.40 4.80
CA ASP A 278 -15.03 -10.28 5.24
C ASP A 278 -15.28 -9.01 6.07
N GLN A 279 -14.24 -8.50 6.74
CA GLN A 279 -14.31 -7.33 7.58
C GLN A 279 -13.10 -6.41 7.35
N PRO A 280 -13.31 -5.08 7.32
CA PRO A 280 -12.21 -4.13 7.26
C PRO A 280 -11.42 -4.12 8.57
N VAL A 281 -10.12 -3.85 8.48
CA VAL A 281 -9.28 -3.60 9.64
C VAL A 281 -9.74 -2.31 10.31
N PRO A 282 -9.96 -2.31 11.63
CA PRO A 282 -10.44 -1.13 12.33
C PRO A 282 -9.42 0.00 12.29
N ARG A 283 -9.89 1.21 12.01
CA ARG A 283 -9.10 2.44 12.07
C ARG A 283 -8.84 2.83 13.53
N ARG A 284 -7.68 3.43 13.80
CA ARG A 284 -7.42 4.01 15.12
C ARG A 284 -8.34 5.22 15.37
N LYS A 285 -8.65 5.44 16.64
CA LYS A 285 -9.35 6.61 17.15
C LYS A 285 -8.43 7.30 18.16
N PRO A 286 -7.59 8.24 17.72
CA PRO A 286 -6.66 8.89 18.61
C PRO A 286 -7.37 9.93 19.48
N ASP A 287 -6.80 10.18 20.66
CA ASP A 287 -7.19 11.32 21.48
C ASP A 287 -6.68 12.64 20.87
N GLU A 288 -7.37 13.75 21.16
CA GLU A 288 -6.89 15.08 20.78
C GLU A 288 -5.49 15.34 21.39
N PRO A 289 -4.58 16.04 20.68
CA PRO A 289 -4.78 16.78 19.42
C PRO A 289 -4.52 15.95 18.15
N PHE A 290 -4.26 14.64 18.28
CA PHE A 290 -3.92 13.82 17.14
C PHE A 290 -5.17 13.52 16.28
N PHE A 291 -4.97 13.27 14.99
CA PHE A 291 -6.06 12.86 14.09
C PHE A 291 -5.64 11.72 13.16
N THR A 292 -6.63 10.93 12.73
CA THR A 292 -6.50 9.80 11.80
C THR A 292 -6.49 10.31 10.36
N VAL A 293 -5.63 9.74 9.51
CA VAL A 293 -5.64 9.98 8.07
C VAL A 293 -6.33 8.81 7.37
N THR A 294 -7.25 9.10 6.47
CA THR A 294 -8.01 8.08 5.74
C THR A 294 -8.19 8.46 4.28
N VAL A 295 -8.44 7.46 3.42
CA VAL A 295 -8.73 7.65 1.99
C VAL A 295 -10.19 7.98 1.70
N ASP A 296 -11.06 7.94 2.72
CA ASP A 296 -12.49 8.19 2.57
C ASP A 296 -12.75 9.61 2.04
N LEU A 297 -13.66 9.69 1.07
CA LEU A 297 -13.96 10.94 0.38
C LEU A 297 -14.61 11.99 1.30
N GLU A 298 -15.43 11.55 2.25
CA GLU A 298 -16.15 12.42 3.19
C GLU A 298 -15.17 13.16 4.12
N ASP A 299 -14.16 12.46 4.62
CA ASP A 299 -13.17 13.02 5.53
C ASP A 299 -12.09 13.83 4.80
N ARG A 300 -11.93 13.63 3.49
CA ARG A 300 -10.82 14.16 2.70
C ARG A 300 -10.77 15.69 2.70
N GLU A 301 -11.90 16.37 2.57
CA GLU A 301 -11.94 17.83 2.58
C GLU A 301 -11.50 18.38 3.93
N SER A 302 -11.98 17.77 5.02
CA SER A 302 -11.59 18.14 6.39
C SER A 302 -10.10 17.94 6.62
N LEU A 303 -9.52 16.83 6.14
CA LEU A 303 -8.10 16.54 6.24
C LEU A 303 -7.26 17.51 5.41
N GLN A 304 -7.70 17.85 4.19
CA GLN A 304 -7.01 18.83 3.37
C GLN A 304 -6.99 20.21 4.02
N LYS A 305 -8.11 20.62 4.65
CA LYS A 305 -8.17 21.86 5.42
C LYS A 305 -7.19 21.81 6.61
N LYS A 306 -7.20 20.74 7.40
CA LYS A 306 -6.25 20.54 8.51
C LYS A 306 -4.80 20.64 8.03
N PHE A 307 -4.45 19.98 6.92
CA PHE A 307 -3.10 20.07 6.36
C PHE A 307 -2.76 21.46 5.80
N ALA A 308 -3.72 22.18 5.23
CA ALA A 308 -3.52 23.55 4.77
C ALA A 308 -3.25 24.53 5.93
N GLU A 309 -3.84 24.27 7.10
CA GLU A 309 -3.65 25.05 8.33
C GLU A 309 -2.30 24.75 9.03
N THR A 310 -1.62 23.67 8.68
CA THR A 310 -0.26 23.39 9.19
C THR A 310 0.78 24.37 8.66
N GLU A 311 1.92 24.49 9.35
CA GLU A 311 3.05 25.30 8.89
C GLU A 311 3.55 24.89 7.49
N TYR A 312 3.52 23.60 7.18
CA TYR A 312 3.82 23.11 5.83
C TYR A 312 2.82 23.63 4.80
N GLY A 313 1.51 23.54 5.08
CA GLY A 313 0.45 24.02 4.20
C GLY A 313 0.57 25.52 3.89
N LYS A 314 0.85 26.32 4.94
CA LYS A 314 1.14 27.75 4.81
C LYS A 314 2.36 28.02 3.93
N ALA A 315 3.46 27.28 4.15
CA ALA A 315 4.70 27.43 3.38
C ALA A 315 4.51 27.10 1.88
N VAL A 316 3.79 26.01 1.57
CA VAL A 316 3.47 25.62 0.19
C VAL A 316 2.62 26.70 -0.50
N THR A 317 1.62 27.23 0.20
CA THR A 317 0.72 28.27 -0.31
C THR A 317 1.49 29.57 -0.60
N ALA A 318 2.37 29.98 0.31
CA ALA A 318 3.23 31.14 0.11
C ALA A 318 4.15 30.97 -1.11
N SER A 319 4.75 29.78 -1.29
CA SER A 319 5.60 29.48 -2.45
C SER A 319 4.83 29.57 -3.78
N LEU A 320 3.61 29.02 -3.83
CA LEU A 320 2.74 29.09 -5.01
C LEU A 320 2.38 30.54 -5.36
N ILE A 321 2.03 31.37 -4.37
CA ILE A 321 1.74 32.80 -4.57
C ILE A 321 2.95 33.52 -5.17
N ILE A 322 4.15 33.25 -4.66
CA ILE A 322 5.40 33.83 -5.17
C ILE A 322 5.64 33.40 -6.63
N GLN A 323 5.45 32.11 -6.96
CA GLN A 323 5.61 31.60 -8.31
C GLN A 323 4.60 32.22 -9.30
N LEU A 324 3.34 32.37 -8.89
CA LEU A 324 2.30 33.00 -9.70
C LEU A 324 2.62 34.48 -9.97
N ARG A 325 3.07 35.22 -8.95
CA ARG A 325 3.52 36.62 -9.13
C ARG A 325 4.68 36.73 -10.12
N LYS A 326 5.67 35.83 -10.03
CA LYS A 326 6.80 35.79 -10.98
C LYS A 326 6.33 35.53 -12.42
N ARG A 327 5.37 34.62 -12.63
CA ARG A 327 4.80 34.34 -13.96
C ARG A 327 4.01 35.50 -14.53
N MET A 328 3.23 36.19 -13.68
CA MET A 328 2.46 37.38 -14.08
C MET A 328 3.39 38.53 -14.49
N SER A 329 4.40 38.84 -13.67
CA SER A 329 5.39 39.88 -13.97
C SER A 329 6.18 39.60 -15.27
N LYS A 330 6.57 38.34 -15.52
CA LYS A 330 7.23 37.95 -16.78
C LYS A 330 6.31 38.11 -18.00
N LYS A 331 5.01 37.85 -17.84
CA LYS A 331 4.02 38.03 -18.91
C LYS A 331 3.79 39.52 -19.22
N GLU A 332 3.84 40.38 -18.21
CA GLU A 332 3.74 41.83 -18.36
C GLU A 332 4.99 42.41 -19.03
N SER A 333 6.20 42.01 -18.62
CA SER A 333 7.44 42.45 -19.26
C SER A 333 7.50 42.02 -20.74
N SER A 334 7.11 40.78 -21.05
CA SER A 334 7.07 40.29 -22.44
C SER A 334 6.06 41.00 -23.34
N LYS A 335 5.03 41.63 -22.75
CA LYS A 335 4.07 42.46 -23.50
C LYS A 335 4.58 43.88 -23.72
N SER A 336 5.37 44.41 -22.80
CA SER A 336 5.99 45.75 -22.93
C SER A 336 7.09 45.77 -24.00
N ASP A 337 7.83 44.68 -24.17
CA ASP A 337 8.90 44.57 -25.18
C ASP A 337 8.37 44.34 -26.61
N ALA A 338 7.06 44.05 -26.75
CA ALA A 338 6.41 43.75 -28.03
C ALA A 338 5.62 44.93 -28.61
N VAL A 339 5.67 46.11 -27.97
CA VAL A 339 5.01 47.37 -28.39
C VAL A 339 6.08 48.37 -28.77
#